data_AF-A0A2N4SI49-F1
#
_entry.id   AF-A0A2N4SI49-F1
#
_cell.length_a   1.000
_cell.length_b   1.000
_cell.length_c   1.000
_cell.angle_alpha   90.00
_cell.angle_beta   90.00
_cell.angle_gamma   90.00
#
_symmetry.space_group_name_H-M   'P 1'
#
loop_
_entity.id
_entity.type
_entity.pdbx_description
1 polymer ?
#
loop_
_entity_poly.entity_id
_entity_poly.type
_entity_poly.pdbx_seq_one_letter_code
_entity_poly.pdbx_strand_id
1 'polypeptide(L)'
;MIDVATLSVIRRWALREQMSIREIARRTGLSRNTVKKYLRAGDEEPRYAKRTSSSKLDPYAEKLATWLAIEATKSRKQRRNLR
;
A
#
# COMPACT_ATOMS: atom_id res chain seq x y z
N MET A 1 -6.68 8.73 -2.12
CA MET A 1 -6.34 8.04 -0.84
C MET A 1 -6.01 9.16 0.13
N ILE A 2 -6.78 9.31 1.21
CA ILE A 2 -6.58 10.39 2.19
C ILE A 2 -5.49 9.95 3.17
N ASP A 3 -4.69 10.91 3.65
CA ASP A 3 -3.65 10.66 4.64
C ASP A 3 -4.23 10.22 5.99
N VAL A 4 -3.46 9.41 6.72
CA VAL A 4 -3.78 8.92 8.07
C VAL A 4 -4.03 10.10 9.03
N ALA A 5 -3.25 11.17 8.89
CA ALA A 5 -3.42 12.38 9.69
C ALA A 5 -4.82 12.98 9.53
N THR A 6 -5.29 13.14 8.29
CA THR A 6 -6.62 13.72 8.02
C THR A 6 -7.75 12.82 8.53
N LEU A 7 -7.60 11.50 8.42
CA LEU A 7 -8.59 10.55 8.95
C LEU A 7 -8.69 10.64 10.48
N SER A 8 -7.56 10.78 11.17
CA SER A 8 -7.52 10.92 12.63
C SER A 8 -8.23 12.19 13.11
N VAL A 9 -8.10 13.30 12.37
CA VAL A 9 -8.77 14.57 12.66
C VAL A 9 -10.29 14.45 12.47
N ILE A 10 -10.72 13.83 11.36
CA ILE A 10 -12.15 13.59 11.09
C ILE A 10 -12.79 12.76 12.20
N ARG A 11 -12.13 11.68 12.63
CA ARG A 11 -12.63 10.81 13.70
C ARG A 11 -12.68 11.53 15.04
N ARG A 12 -11.65 12.33 15.38
CA ARG A 12 -11.62 13.13 16.61
C ARG A 12 -12.81 14.09 16.67
N TRP A 13 -13.04 14.83 15.60
CA TRP A 13 -14.14 15.79 15.53
C TRP A 13 -15.52 15.12 15.56
N ALA A 14 -15.67 13.95 14.92
CA ALA A 14 -16.95 13.24 14.87
C ALA A 14 -17.30 12.46 16.14
N LEU A 15 -16.31 11.82 16.79
CA LEU A 15 -16.51 10.89 17.90
C LEU A 15 -16.22 11.50 19.28
N ARG A 16 -15.38 12.53 19.37
CA ARG A 16 -15.08 13.22 20.64
C ARG A 16 -15.79 14.54 20.76
N GLU A 17 -15.68 15.38 19.72
CA GLU A 17 -16.26 16.73 19.73
C GLU A 17 -17.72 16.75 19.25
N GLN A 18 -18.27 15.60 18.82
CA GLN A 18 -19.63 15.44 18.31
C GLN A 18 -20.03 16.48 17.24
N MET A 19 -19.07 16.94 16.46
CA MET A 19 -19.30 17.92 15.41
C MET A 19 -20.15 17.34 14.29
N SER A 20 -20.96 18.19 13.66
CA SER A 20 -21.77 17.76 12.51
C SER A 20 -20.89 17.37 11.31
N ILE A 21 -21.32 16.36 10.56
CA ILE A 21 -20.62 15.92 9.33
C ILE A 21 -20.45 17.07 8.33
N ARG A 22 -21.42 18.00 8.29
CA ARG A 22 -21.36 19.20 7.44
C ARG A 22 -20.23 20.13 7.84
N GLU A 23 -19.99 20.30 9.13
CA GLU A 23 -18.94 21.17 9.63
C GLU A 23 -17.56 20.57 9.41
N ILE A 24 -17.42 19.26 9.62
CA ILE A 24 -16.20 18.51 9.29
C ILE A 24 -15.88 18.64 7.80
N ALA A 25 -16.88 18.49 6.92
CA ALA A 25 -16.70 18.65 5.48
C ALA A 25 -16.25 20.07 5.11
N ARG A 26 -16.82 21.10 5.74
CA ARG A 26 -16.45 22.50 5.50
C ARG A 26 -15.01 22.80 5.92
N ARG A 27 -14.58 22.29 7.08
CA ARG A 27 -13.22 22.52 7.61
C ARG A 27 -12.14 21.70 6.89
N THR A 28 -12.47 20.46 6.48
CA THR A 28 -11.51 19.57 5.79
C THR A 28 -11.47 19.78 4.28
N GLY A 29 -12.43 20.51 3.69
CA GLY A 29 -12.55 20.66 2.24
C GLY A 29 -12.96 19.37 1.51
N LEU A 30 -13.36 18.33 2.25
CA LEU A 30 -13.75 17.03 1.70
C LEU A 30 -15.25 16.98 1.46
N SER A 31 -15.66 16.17 0.47
CA SER A 31 -17.09 15.95 0.24
C SER A 31 -17.75 15.28 1.46
N ARG A 32 -19.00 15.64 1.74
CA ARG A 32 -19.81 15.01 2.81
C ARG A 32 -19.86 13.49 2.69
N ASN A 33 -19.85 12.98 1.45
CA ASN A 33 -19.93 11.56 1.15
C ASN A 33 -18.63 10.86 1.55
N THR A 34 -17.49 11.53 1.36
CA THR A 34 -16.17 11.07 1.76
C THR A 34 -16.08 10.96 3.28
N VAL A 35 -16.47 12.01 4.01
CA VAL A 35 -16.51 12.00 5.48
C VAL A 35 -17.42 10.88 6.00
N LYS A 36 -18.63 10.76 5.44
CA LYS A 36 -19.59 9.71 5.81
C LYS A 36 -19.06 8.30 5.52
N LYS A 37 -18.37 8.09 4.39
CA LYS A 37 -17.74 6.81 4.03
C LYS A 37 -16.68 6.43 5.07
N TYR A 38 -15.79 7.35 5.43
CA TYR A 38 -14.70 7.09 6.37
C TYR A 38 -15.15 6.94 7.83
N LEU A 39 -16.25 7.59 8.22
CA LEU A 39 -16.85 7.36 9.54
C LEU A 39 -17.58 6.01 9.64
N ARG A 40 -18.08 5.47 8.52
CA ARG A 40 -18.74 4.14 8.47
C ARG A 40 -17.74 3.00 8.37
N ALA A 41 -16.65 3.18 7.61
CA ALA A 41 -15.59 2.20 7.43
C ALA A 41 -14.66 2.14 8.65
N GLY A 42 -15.21 1.97 9.86
CA GLY A 42 -14.46 1.93 11.12
C GLY A 42 -13.15 1.12 11.00
N ASP A 43 -12.08 1.64 11.62
CA ASP A 43 -10.72 1.08 11.69
C ASP A 43 -10.15 0.38 10.43
N GLU A 44 -10.63 0.70 9.23
CA GLU A 44 -9.86 0.41 8.03
C GLU A 44 -8.67 1.37 7.98
N GLU A 45 -7.54 0.87 8.48
CA GLU A 45 -6.24 1.47 8.23
C GLU A 45 -6.13 1.73 6.73
N PRO A 46 -5.82 2.97 6.31
CA PRO A 46 -5.68 3.28 4.89
C PRO A 46 -4.51 2.45 4.35
N ARG A 47 -4.86 1.31 3.74
CA ARG A 47 -3.88 0.39 3.18
C ARG A 47 -3.28 1.07 1.97
N TYR A 48 -2.05 1.55 2.11
CA TYR A 48 -1.27 1.99 0.97
C TYR A 48 -1.28 0.88 -0.08
N ALA A 49 -1.55 1.24 -1.33
CA ALA A 49 -1.38 0.30 -2.42
C ALA A 49 0.06 -0.23 -2.34
N LYS A 50 0.23 -1.55 -2.37
CA LYS A 50 1.58 -2.15 -2.43
C LYS A 50 2.32 -1.44 -3.55
N ARG A 51 3.48 -0.86 -3.23
CA ARG A 51 4.34 -0.26 -4.26
C ARG A 51 4.74 -1.38 -5.21
N THR A 52 4.18 -1.37 -6.41
CA THR A 52 4.71 -2.18 -7.51
C THR A 52 5.96 -1.46 -7.99
N SER A 53 7.09 -1.69 -7.31
CA SER A 53 8.38 -1.29 -7.86
C SER A 53 8.68 -2.24 -9.01
N SER A 54 8.50 -1.77 -10.25
CA SER A 54 9.05 -2.47 -11.41
C SER A 54 10.56 -2.48 -11.25
N SER A 55 11.12 -3.63 -10.88
CA SER A 55 12.56 -3.78 -10.80
C SER A 55 13.10 -3.80 -12.22
N LYS A 56 14.30 -3.25 -12.45
CA LYS A 56 14.97 -3.35 -13.76
C LYS A 56 15.25 -4.80 -14.17
N LEU A 57 15.11 -5.75 -13.24
CA LEU A 57 15.31 -7.19 -13.44
C LEU A 57 14.01 -7.91 -13.82
N ASP A 58 12.84 -7.28 -13.67
CA ASP A 58 11.54 -7.88 -13.99
C ASP A 58 11.45 -8.35 -15.45
N PRO A 59 11.97 -7.60 -16.45
CA PRO A 59 11.99 -8.07 -17.84
C PRO A 59 12.87 -9.31 -18.07
N TYR A 60 13.78 -9.61 -17.13
CA TYR A 60 14.73 -10.71 -17.24
C TYR A 60 14.39 -11.87 -16.30
N ALA A 61 13.29 -11.81 -15.55
CA ALA A 61 12.94 -12.79 -14.53
C ALA A 61 12.91 -14.24 -15.08
N GLU A 62 12.29 -14.45 -16.24
CA GLU A 62 12.23 -15.77 -16.88
C GLU A 62 13.61 -16.26 -17.34
N LYS A 63 14.43 -15.36 -17.88
CA LYS A 63 15.78 -15.67 -18.34
C LYS A 63 16.70 -16.03 -17.17
N LEU A 64 16.57 -15.33 -16.04
CA LEU A 64 17.33 -15.63 -14.83
C LEU A 64 16.87 -16.95 -14.19
N ALA A 65 15.56 -17.22 -14.17
CA ALA A 65 15.01 -18.46 -13.65
C ALA A 65 15.50 -19.67 -14.46
N THR A 66 15.50 -19.58 -15.79
CA THR A 66 16.01 -20.64 -16.68
C THR A 66 17.51 -20.87 -16.48
N TRP A 67 18.31 -19.81 -16.36
CA TRP A 67 19.73 -19.94 -16.07
C TRP A 67 20.01 -20.57 -14.70
N LEU A 68 19.24 -20.22 -13.67
CA LEU A 68 19.34 -20.87 -12.36
C LEU A 68 18.96 -22.35 -12.40
N ALA A 69 17.92 -22.71 -13.15
CA ALA A 69 17.51 -24.10 -13.33
C ALA A 69 18.61 -24.92 -14.03
N ILE A 70 19.22 -24.37 -15.09
CA ILE A 70 20.34 -25.00 -15.80
C ILE A 70 21.57 -25.12 -14.88
N GLU A 71 21.82 -24.14 -14.01
CA GLU A 71 22.92 -24.20 -13.06
C GLU A 71 22.70 -25.27 -11.98
N ALA A 72 21.45 -25.43 -11.53
CA ALA A 72 21.08 -26.45 -10.56
C ALA A 72 21.25 -27.89 -11.08
N THR A 73 21.05 -28.12 -12.38
CA THR A 73 21.22 -29.45 -12.99
C THR A 73 22.68 -29.86 -13.21
N LYS A 74 23.62 -28.91 -13.17
CA LYS A 74 25.06 -29.21 -13.33
C LYS A 74 25.64 -29.96 -12.13
N SER A 75 26.64 -30.79 -12.41
CA SER A 75 27.41 -31.50 -11.38
C SER A 75 28.13 -30.51 -10.45
N ARG A 76 28.33 -30.89 -9.18
CA ARG A 76 28.90 -30.00 -8.15
C ARG A 76 30.24 -29.37 -8.54
N LYS A 77 31.05 -30.07 -9.35
CA LYS A 77 32.35 -29.58 -9.86
C LYS A 77 32.22 -28.52 -10.95
N GLN A 78 31.09 -28.49 -11.67
CA GLN A 78 30.81 -27.59 -12.79
C GLN A 78 29.90 -26.42 -12.42
N ARG A 79 29.38 -26.38 -11.19
CA ARG A 79 28.56 -25.28 -10.70
C ARG A 79 29.42 -24.03 -10.47
N ARG A 80 28.96 -22.89 -10.99
CA ARG A 80 29.51 -21.56 -10.72
C ARG A 80 29.25 -21.22 -9.26
N ASN A 81 30.32 -21.11 -8.50
CA ASN A 81 30.31 -20.68 -7.10
C ASN A 81 30.74 -19.20 -7.04
N LEU A 82 30.43 -18.52 -5.94
CA LEU A 82 30.71 -17.10 -5.69
C LEU A 82 32.20 -16.75 -5.47
N ARG A 83 33.14 -17.59 -5.94
CA ARG A 83 34.58 -17.37 -5.78
C ARG A 83 35.21 -16.81 -7.04
#